data_AF-A0AAN4UPI4-F1
#
_entry.id   AF-A0AAN4UPI4-F1
#
_cell.length_a   1.000
_cell.length_b   1.000
_cell.length_c   1.000
_cell.angle_alpha   90.00
_cell.angle_beta   90.00
_cell.angle_gamma   90.00
#
_symmetry.space_group_name_H-M   'P 1'
#
loop_
_entity.id
_entity.type
_entity.pdbx_description
1 polymer ?
#
loop_
_entity_poly.entity_id
_entity_poly.type
_entity_poly.pdbx_seq_one_letter_code
_entity_poly.pdbx_strand_id
1 'polypeptide(L)' 'MAVFMLTFALVLLAVAGLSVGAILGRAPIKGSCGGLSCIPGADCAACPKRDRNEGST' A
#
# COMPACT_ATOMS: atom_id res chain seq x y z
N MET A 1 34.80 -8.99 -4.99
CA MET A 1 34.51 -8.04 -3.90
C MET A 1 33.96 -6.70 -4.39
N ALA A 2 34.57 -6.07 -5.41
CA ALA A 2 34.07 -4.80 -5.97
C ALA A 2 32.61 -4.88 -6.47
N VAL A 3 32.25 -5.96 -7.17
CA VAL A 3 30.89 -6.18 -7.69
C VAL A 3 29.86 -6.26 -6.56
N PHE A 4 30.23 -6.83 -5.41
CA PHE A 4 29.36 -6.97 -4.24
C PHE A 4 29.03 -5.61 -3.60
N MET A 5 30.03 -4.74 -3.46
CA MET A 5 29.83 -3.39 -2.94
C MET A 5 28.99 -2.54 -3.89
N LEU A 6 29.21 -2.68 -5.21
CA LEU A 6 28.44 -1.96 -6.22
C LEU A 6 26.96 -2.39 -6.22
N THR A 7 26.68 -3.70 -6.22
CA THR A 7 25.30 -4.20 -6.19
C THR A 7 24.59 -3.83 -4.89
N PHE A 8 25.28 -3.92 -3.74
CA PHE A 8 24.73 -3.50 -2.46
C PHE A 8 24.34 -2.02 -2.45
N ALA A 9 25.23 -1.13 -2.93
CA ALA A 9 24.94 0.29 -3.04
C ALA A 9 23.78 0.59 -4.00
N LEU A 10 23.71 -0.09 -5.14
CA LEU A 10 22.62 0.07 -6.11
C LEU A 10 21.26 -0.34 -5.53
N VAL A 11 21.20 -1.47 -4.82
CA VAL A 11 19.97 -1.92 -4.17
C VAL A 11 19.52 -0.93 -3.10
N LEU A 12 20.44 -0.43 -2.28
CA LEU A 12 20.11 0.60 -1.27
C LEU A 12 19.58 1.88 -1.92
N LEU A 13 20.20 2.34 -3.01
CA LEU A 13 19.74 3.52 -3.73
C LEU A 13 18.34 3.31 -4.33
N ALA A 14 18.07 2.12 -4.88
CA ALA A 14 16.77 1.76 -5.43
C ALA A 14 15.68 1.73 -4.34
N VAL A 15 15.94 1.10 -3.19
CA VAL A 15 15.01 1.04 -2.06
C VAL A 15 14.75 2.44 -1.49
N ALA A 16 15.79 3.27 -1.37
CA ALA A 16 15.65 4.66 -0.94
C ALA A 16 14.76 5.45 -1.92
N GLY A 17 14.99 5.31 -3.23
CA GLY A 17 14.17 5.94 -4.27
C GLY A 17 12.71 5.47 -4.24
N LEU A 18 12.46 4.17 -4.08
CA LEU A 18 11.12 3.60 -3.98
C LEU A 18 10.39 4.09 -2.71
N SER A 19 11.09 4.18 -1.59
CA SER A 19 10.53 4.66 -0.31
C SER A 19 10.13 6.13 -0.39
N VAL A 20 11.02 6.97 -0.93
CA VAL A 20 10.76 8.39 -1.17
C VAL A 20 9.61 8.55 -2.17
N GLY A 21 9.58 7.73 -3.23
CA GLY A 21 8.51 7.69 -4.22
C GLY A 21 7.15 7.31 -3.63
N ALA A 22 7.09 6.34 -2.69
CA ALA A 22 5.86 5.93 -2.03
C ALA A 22 5.28 7.04 -1.12
N ILE A 23 6.14 7.83 -0.48
CA ILE A 23 5.72 8.94 0.38
C ILE A 23 5.24 10.14 -0.46
N LEU A 24 5.89 10.41 -1.60
CA LEU A 24 5.54 11.51 -2.50
C LEU A 24 4.38 11.16 -3.46
N GLY A 25 4.03 9.88 -3.59
CA GLY A 25 2.92 9.33 -4.38
C GLY A 25 1.60 9.30 -3.60
N ARG A 26 1.06 10.48 -3.34
CA ARG A 26 -0.23 10.73 -2.67
C ARG A 26 -1.40 9.93 -3.24
N ALA A 27 -1.77 8.90 -2.52
CA ALA A 27 -3.10 8.48 -2.08
C ALA A 27 -2.84 7.25 -1.19
N PRO A 28 -3.60 6.98 -0.12
CA PRO A 28 -3.47 5.71 0.59
C PRO A 28 -3.55 4.59 -0.45
N ILE A 29 -2.64 3.60 -0.38
CA ILE A 29 -2.69 2.46 -1.29
C ILE A 29 -4.08 1.87 -1.13
N LYS A 30 -4.90 2.10 -2.16
CA LYS A 30 -6.26 1.60 -2.25
C LYS A 30 -6.10 0.09 -2.32
N GLY A 31 -6.11 -0.54 -1.14
CA GLY A 31 -6.08 -1.99 -1.00
C GLY A 31 -7.36 -2.59 -1.58
N SER A 32 -7.64 -3.85 -1.28
CA SER A 32 -8.80 -4.54 -1.87
C SER A 32 -10.14 -3.80 -1.73
N CYS A 33 -10.31 -2.94 -0.73
CA CYS A 33 -11.52 -2.12 -0.55
C CYS A 33 -11.53 -0.84 -1.42
N GLY A 34 -10.36 -0.28 -1.76
CA GLY A 34 -10.27 0.99 -2.49
C GLY A 34 -10.66 0.91 -3.97
N GLY A 35 -10.74 -0.29 -4.54
CA GLY A 35 -11.31 -0.57 -5.86
C GLY A 35 -12.83 -0.73 -5.88
N LEU A 36 -13.47 -0.92 -4.72
CA LEU A 36 -14.93 -1.06 -4.58
C LEU A 36 -15.64 0.27 -4.29
N SER A 37 -14.89 1.36 -4.14
CA SER A 37 -15.39 2.72 -3.87
C SER A 37 -16.31 3.29 -4.97
N CYS A 38 -16.37 2.66 -6.15
CA CYS A 38 -17.32 3.01 -7.21
C CYS A 38 -18.72 2.37 -7.01
N ILE A 39 -18.86 1.44 -6.07
CA ILE A 39 -20.13 0.76 -5.77
C ILE A 39 -20.52 1.10 -4.31
N PRO A 40 -21.55 1.92 -4.09
CA PRO A 40 -21.94 2.34 -2.75
C PRO A 40 -22.29 1.13 -1.86
N GLY A 41 -21.62 1.02 -0.71
CA GLY A 41 -21.83 -0.06 0.27
C GLY A 41 -20.96 -1.31 0.07
N ALA A 42 -20.27 -1.43 -1.06
CA ALA A 42 -19.46 -2.60 -1.39
C ALA A 42 -18.07 -2.61 -0.72
N ASP A 43 -17.59 -1.45 -0.24
CA ASP A 43 -16.23 -1.28 0.30
C ASP A 43 -15.83 -2.29 1.38
N CYS A 44 -16.77 -2.82 2.17
CA CYS A 44 -16.49 -3.88 3.14
C CYS A 44 -17.40 -5.11 3.01
N ALA A 45 -18.13 -5.27 1.90
CA ALA A 45 -19.12 -6.35 1.73
C ALA A 45 -18.47 -7.75 1.78
N ALA A 46 -17.19 -7.85 1.42
CA ALA A 46 -16.40 -9.08 1.51
C ALA A 46 -15.59 -9.21 2.83
N CYS A 47 -15.77 -8.29 3.79
CA CYS A 47 -14.98 -8.29 5.01
C CYS A 47 -15.59 -9.26 6.05
N PRO A 48 -14.91 -10.35 6.44
CA PRO A 48 -15.45 -11.35 7.38
C PRO A 48 -15.71 -10.80 8.79
N LYS A 49 -15.27 -9.56 9.09
CA LYS A 49 -15.43 -8.88 10.39
C LYS A 49 -16.54 -7.82 10.40
N ARG A 50 -17.22 -7.56 9.27
CA ARG A 50 -18.23 -6.48 9.15
C ARG A 50 -19.47 -6.71 10.02
N ASP A 51 -19.85 -7.97 10.26
CA ASP A 51 -21.02 -8.36 11.09
C ASP A 51 -20.91 -8.01 12.59
N ARG A 52 -19.81 -7.42 13.06
CA ARG A 52 -19.60 -7.09 14.49
C ARG A 52 -19.36 -5.61 14.78
N ASN A 53 -19.39 -4.73 13.78
CA ASN A 53 -19.07 -3.32 13.99
C ASN A 53 -19.81 -2.36 13.04
N GLU A 54 -21.14 -2.34 13.11
CA GLU A 54 -21.94 -1.18 12.70
C GLU A 54 -21.95 -0.13 13.81
N GLY A 55 -20.78 0.47 14.08
CA GLY A 55 -20.64 1.40 15.21
C GLY A 55 -19.31 2.14 15.21
N SER A 56 -19.03 2.88 14.15
CA SER A 56 -18.08 3.99 14.20
C SER A 56 -18.58 5.06 13.25
N THR A 57 -19.23 6.06 13.85
CA THR A 57 -19.67 7.34 13.28
C THR A 57 -18.61 8.00 12.40
#